data_AF-A0A2V9VRW6-F1
#
_entry.id   AF-A0A2V9VRW6-F1
#
_cell.length_a   1.000
_cell.length_b   1.000
_cell.length_c   1.000
_cell.angle_alpha   90.00
_cell.angle_beta   90.00
_cell.angle_gamma   90.00
#
_symmetry.space_group_name_H-M   'P 1'
#
loop_
_entity.id
_entity.type
_entity.pdbx_description
1 polymer ?
#
loop_
_entity_poly.entity_id
_entity_poly.type
_entity_poly.pdbx_seq_one_letter_code
_entity_poly.pdbx_strand_id
1 'polypeptide(L)'
;MLEALRHSYVSAKRERVIYNGRNPIFFNPYVSKEDSVLAVGRLLDAGRQVHLLTQHQHPLSVCIVGSDQPVSVPRIPIRADVKVATDQLCVSLKGPQTESQLRNLYSRAAVYAATARYEPFGMEPLEAALSRCAIVANDIPSFREIWGDDAIYFSTNDAASLAGAIRDLSEDREKCRIYANRAYQRARDRYNHKRMLDEYLHLYRSLIAAEWAAA
;
A
#
# COMPACT_ATOMS: atom_id res chain seq x y z
N MET A 1 13.92 1.22 -8.44
CA MET A 1 13.89 2.68 -8.25
C MET A 1 15.25 3.30 -8.49
N LEU A 2 16.32 2.73 -7.94
CA LEU A 2 17.67 3.23 -8.17
C LEU A 2 18.03 3.28 -9.66
N GLU A 3 17.64 2.27 -10.43
CA GLU A 3 17.83 2.28 -11.89
C GLU A 3 17.09 3.43 -12.58
N ALA A 4 15.85 3.72 -12.16
CA ALA A 4 15.09 4.86 -12.67
C ALA A 4 15.77 6.20 -12.30
N LEU A 5 16.37 6.31 -11.12
CA LEU A 5 17.16 7.47 -10.73
C LEU A 5 18.42 7.62 -11.58
N ARG A 6 19.15 6.52 -11.85
CA ARG A 6 20.33 6.53 -12.73
C ARG A 6 20.01 6.93 -14.16
N HIS A 7 18.81 6.60 -14.64
CA HIS A 7 18.37 6.96 -15.98
C HIS A 7 17.95 8.43 -16.08
N SER A 8 17.29 8.95 -15.05
CA SER A 8 16.71 10.31 -15.05
C SER A 8 17.64 11.38 -14.48
N TYR A 9 18.66 11.00 -13.70
CA TYR A 9 19.57 11.91 -13.00
C TYR A 9 21.02 11.44 -13.12
N VAL A 10 21.95 12.26 -12.61
CA VAL A 10 23.38 11.93 -12.58
C VAL A 10 23.62 10.82 -11.54
N SER A 11 24.33 9.77 -11.95
CA SER A 11 24.74 8.69 -11.04
C SER A 11 25.78 9.17 -10.05
N ALA A 12 25.59 8.82 -8.77
CA ALA A 12 26.53 9.16 -7.72
C ALA A 12 27.69 8.16 -7.67
N LYS A 13 28.87 8.59 -7.21
CA LYS A 13 30.04 7.72 -7.03
C LYS A 13 29.79 6.55 -6.07
N ARG A 14 28.88 6.71 -5.11
CA ARG A 14 28.42 5.68 -4.20
C ARG A 14 26.91 5.78 -4.06
N GLU A 15 26.23 4.67 -4.25
CA GLU A 15 24.78 4.58 -4.17
C GLU A 15 24.40 3.36 -3.35
N ARG A 16 23.38 3.51 -2.50
CA ARG A 16 22.83 2.42 -1.70
C ARG A 16 21.34 2.64 -1.52
N VAL A 17 20.56 1.58 -1.72
CA VAL A 17 19.14 1.58 -1.36
C VAL A 17 19.00 1.18 0.09
N ILE A 18 18.30 1.99 0.88
CA ILE A 18 17.81 1.62 2.20
C ILE A 18 16.29 1.77 2.12
N TYR A 19 15.59 0.66 2.27
CA TYR A 19 14.13 0.68 2.17
C TYR A 19 13.50 1.21 3.46
N ASN A 20 12.38 1.90 3.31
CA ASN A 20 11.55 2.27 4.45
C ASN A 20 11.05 1.00 5.17
N GLY A 21 10.79 1.14 6.46
CA GLY A 21 10.26 0.04 7.26
C GLY A 21 9.24 0.49 8.29
N ARG A 22 8.30 -0.40 8.60
CA ARG A 22 7.32 -0.21 9.68
C ARG A 22 7.57 -1.17 10.82
N ASN A 23 7.07 -0.85 12.01
CA ASN A 23 7.12 -1.76 13.15
C ASN A 23 5.92 -2.71 13.10
N PRO A 24 6.11 -4.02 12.87
CA PRO A 24 5.01 -4.97 12.75
C PRO A 24 4.12 -5.04 13.99
N ILE A 25 4.61 -4.66 15.17
CA ILE A 25 3.84 -4.73 16.43
C ILE A 25 2.56 -3.88 16.40
N PHE A 26 2.51 -2.85 15.55
CA PHE A 26 1.33 -1.98 15.46
C PHE A 26 0.22 -2.58 14.59
N PHE A 27 0.50 -3.62 13.82
CA PHE A 27 -0.45 -4.22 12.88
C PHE A 27 -0.87 -5.59 13.39
N ASN A 28 -2.18 -5.83 13.44
CA ASN A 28 -2.73 -7.10 13.90
C ASN A 28 -3.14 -7.97 12.69
N PRO A 29 -2.35 -8.99 12.30
CA PRO A 29 -2.64 -9.85 11.16
C PRO A 29 -3.59 -11.02 11.49
N TYR A 30 -4.02 -11.16 12.74
CA TYR A 30 -4.81 -12.31 13.22
C TYR A 30 -6.30 -12.00 13.39
N VAL A 31 -6.74 -10.81 12.95
CA VAL A 31 -8.15 -10.44 12.90
C VAL A 31 -8.83 -11.19 11.76
N SER A 32 -10.06 -11.66 11.99
CA SER A 32 -10.88 -12.25 10.93
C SER A 32 -11.08 -11.22 9.82
N LYS A 33 -10.79 -11.63 8.58
CA LYS A 33 -10.96 -10.77 7.41
C LYS A 33 -12.42 -10.69 7.00
N GLU A 34 -12.80 -9.53 6.50
CA GLU A 34 -14.06 -9.26 5.82
C GLU A 34 -13.84 -9.32 4.32
N ASP A 35 -14.88 -9.75 3.59
CA ASP A 35 -14.93 -9.76 2.12
C ASP A 35 -15.03 -8.30 1.59
N SER A 36 -13.91 -7.58 1.74
CA SER A 36 -13.77 -6.17 1.42
C SER A 36 -12.41 -5.82 0.82
N VAL A 37 -12.42 -4.78 0.00
CA VAL A 37 -11.25 -4.14 -0.62
C VAL A 37 -11.06 -2.78 0.05
N LEU A 38 -9.86 -2.50 0.51
CA LEU A 38 -9.48 -1.18 1.03
C LEU A 38 -8.56 -0.46 0.06
N ALA A 39 -8.77 0.83 -0.14
CA ALA A 39 -7.83 1.72 -0.81
C ALA A 39 -7.70 3.03 -0.05
N VAL A 40 -6.52 3.65 -0.11
CA VAL A 40 -6.22 4.91 0.58
C VAL A 40 -5.77 5.94 -0.44
N GLY A 41 -6.48 7.06 -0.50
CA GLY A 41 -6.23 8.14 -1.45
C GLY A 41 -7.48 9.01 -1.64
N ARG A 42 -7.29 10.22 -2.17
CA ARG A 42 -8.40 11.11 -2.53
C ARG A 42 -8.96 10.69 -3.89
N LEU A 43 -10.27 10.79 -4.10
CA LEU A 43 -10.91 10.32 -5.35
C LEU A 43 -10.36 11.05 -6.58
N LEU A 44 -10.19 12.37 -6.46
CA LEU A 44 -9.68 13.24 -7.51
C LEU A 44 -8.14 13.25 -7.63
N ASP A 45 -7.45 12.42 -6.86
CA ASP A 45 -5.99 12.33 -6.93
C ASP A 45 -5.55 11.48 -8.13
N ALA A 46 -5.05 12.16 -9.17
CA ALA A 46 -4.55 11.53 -10.38
C ALA A 46 -3.30 10.64 -10.14
N GLY A 47 -2.58 10.86 -9.04
CA GLY A 47 -1.42 10.05 -8.65
C GLY A 47 -1.86 8.75 -7.97
N ARG A 48 -2.85 8.79 -7.08
CA ARG A 48 -3.34 7.62 -6.33
C ARG A 48 -4.38 6.78 -7.08
N GLN A 49 -5.17 7.40 -7.96
CA GLN A 49 -6.14 6.74 -8.84
C GLN A 49 -7.13 5.79 -8.14
N VAL A 50 -7.51 6.07 -6.90
CA VAL A 50 -8.49 5.23 -6.18
C VAL A 50 -9.87 5.23 -6.86
N HIS A 51 -10.15 6.22 -7.72
CA HIS A 51 -11.34 6.26 -8.57
C HIS A 51 -11.44 5.11 -9.58
N LEU A 52 -10.36 4.36 -9.87
CA LEU A 52 -10.45 3.17 -10.73
C LEU A 52 -11.41 2.13 -10.15
N LEU A 53 -11.51 2.07 -8.81
CA LEU A 53 -12.44 1.19 -8.08
C LEU A 53 -13.92 1.61 -8.19
N THR A 54 -14.21 2.77 -8.77
CA THR A 54 -15.59 3.23 -8.97
C THR A 54 -16.05 3.06 -10.42
N GLN A 55 -15.19 2.60 -11.32
CA GLN A 55 -15.49 2.47 -12.76
C GLN A 55 -16.17 1.14 -13.11
N HIS A 56 -16.04 0.12 -12.26
CA HIS A 56 -16.62 -1.20 -12.47
C HIS A 56 -17.22 -1.76 -11.18
N GLN A 57 -18.13 -2.71 -11.32
CA GLN A 57 -18.66 -3.45 -10.18
C GLN A 57 -17.63 -4.43 -9.63
N HIS A 58 -17.59 -4.52 -8.31
CA HIS A 58 -16.71 -5.43 -7.58
C HIS A 58 -17.56 -6.43 -6.77
N PRO A 59 -17.17 -7.72 -6.73
CA PRO A 59 -17.85 -8.72 -5.91
C PRO A 59 -17.63 -8.51 -4.41
N LEU A 60 -16.54 -7.82 -4.04
CA LEU A 60 -16.22 -7.44 -2.67
C LEU A 60 -16.68 -6.00 -2.39
N SER A 61 -17.07 -5.72 -1.16
CA SER A 61 -17.37 -4.35 -0.73
C SER A 61 -16.11 -3.47 -0.79
N VAL A 62 -16.19 -2.31 -1.41
CA VAL A 62 -15.04 -1.41 -1.56
C VAL A 62 -15.11 -0.30 -0.52
N CYS A 63 -14.03 -0.10 0.23
CA CYS A 63 -13.86 1.02 1.15
C CYS A 63 -12.69 1.89 0.68
N ILE A 64 -12.98 3.14 0.32
CA ILE A 64 -11.98 4.14 -0.03
C ILE A 64 -11.84 5.11 1.13
N VAL A 65 -10.63 5.26 1.65
CA VAL A 65 -10.29 6.20 2.72
C VAL A 65 -9.57 7.40 2.13
N GLY A 66 -10.14 8.58 2.25
CA GLY A 66 -9.56 9.83 1.75
C GLY A 66 -10.40 11.05 2.12
N SER A 67 -9.75 12.21 2.17
CA SER A 67 -10.44 13.51 2.34
C SER A 67 -10.44 14.26 1.02
N ASP A 68 -11.62 14.66 0.53
CA ASP A 68 -11.72 15.62 -0.58
C ASP A 68 -11.60 17.09 -0.10
N GLN A 69 -11.51 17.32 1.22
CA GLN A 69 -11.29 18.66 1.79
C GLN A 69 -9.83 18.86 2.23
N PRO A 70 -9.20 20.01 1.90
CA PRO A 70 -7.97 20.44 2.55
C PRO A 70 -8.29 20.66 4.04
N VAL A 71 -7.62 19.92 4.92
CA VAL A 71 -7.91 19.91 6.35
C VAL A 71 -7.64 21.29 6.95
N SER A 72 -8.70 22.03 7.30
CA SER A 72 -8.69 23.00 8.39
C SER A 72 -9.31 22.32 9.59
N VAL A 73 -8.55 22.12 10.67
CA VAL A 73 -9.10 21.63 11.94
C VAL A 73 -9.52 22.87 12.74
N PRO A 74 -10.75 22.95 13.29
CA PRO A 74 -11.02 22.27 14.55
C PRO A 74 -12.37 21.54 14.70
N ARG A 75 -12.31 20.48 15.53
CA ARG A 75 -13.34 19.84 16.39
C ARG A 75 -14.80 19.79 15.88
N ILE A 76 -15.16 18.66 15.26
CA ILE A 76 -16.39 17.84 15.45
C ILE A 76 -16.09 16.50 14.77
N PRO A 77 -16.45 15.32 15.33
CA PRO A 77 -16.32 14.05 14.62
C PRO A 77 -17.38 14.00 13.51
N ILE A 78 -17.07 14.57 12.35
CA ILE A 78 -17.94 14.41 11.18
C ILE A 78 -17.77 12.95 10.72
N ARG A 79 -18.70 12.09 11.14
CA ARG A 79 -18.99 10.81 10.50
C ARG A 79 -19.58 11.07 9.11
N ALA A 80 -18.78 11.54 8.16
CA ALA A 80 -19.14 11.53 6.75
C ALA A 80 -18.75 10.16 6.17
N ASP A 81 -19.36 9.10 6.69
CA ASP A 81 -19.38 7.82 6.00
C ASP A 81 -20.42 7.96 4.88
N VAL A 82 -20.00 8.40 3.69
CA VAL A 82 -20.90 8.42 2.53
C VAL A 82 -20.86 7.03 1.91
N LYS A 83 -21.87 6.21 2.21
CA LYS A 83 -22.09 4.96 1.50
C LYS A 83 -22.82 5.30 0.20
N VAL A 84 -22.09 5.35 -0.90
CA VAL A 84 -22.71 5.42 -2.23
C VAL A 84 -23.07 3.99 -2.60
N ALA A 85 -24.25 3.56 -2.18
CA ALA A 85 -24.87 2.34 -2.66
C ALA A 85 -25.85 2.72 -3.77
N THR A 86 -25.45 2.53 -5.03
CA THR A 86 -26.44 2.28 -6.08
C THR A 86 -26.82 0.80 -6.01
N ASP A 87 -27.92 0.38 -6.64
CA ASP A 87 -28.31 -1.05 -6.74
C ASP A 87 -27.23 -1.96 -7.37
N GLN A 88 -26.10 -1.38 -7.79
CA GLN A 88 -25.07 -1.96 -8.63
C GLN A 88 -23.64 -1.78 -8.07
N LEU A 89 -23.39 -0.85 -7.15
CA LEU A 89 -22.03 -0.51 -6.70
C LEU A 89 -21.99 -0.34 -5.17
N CYS A 90 -21.23 -1.21 -4.47
CA CYS A 90 -21.05 -1.12 -3.02
C CYS A 90 -19.71 -0.46 -2.68
N VAL A 91 -19.62 0.86 -2.86
CA VAL A 91 -18.44 1.66 -2.51
C VAL A 91 -18.78 2.56 -1.30
N SER A 92 -18.03 2.41 -0.21
CA SER A 92 -18.09 3.32 0.93
C SER A 92 -16.91 4.28 0.90
N LEU A 93 -17.19 5.58 0.97
CA LEU A 93 -16.19 6.62 1.12
C LEU A 93 -16.08 6.99 2.60
N LYS A 94 -14.88 6.87 3.15
CA LYS A 94 -14.55 7.30 4.51
C LYS A 94 -13.67 8.53 4.44
N GLY A 95 -14.04 9.55 5.20
CA GLY A 95 -13.21 10.74 5.40
C GLY A 95 -11.84 10.41 6.03
N PRO A 96 -11.03 11.45 6.34
CA PRO A 96 -9.70 11.25 6.91
C PRO A 96 -9.75 10.43 8.19
N GLN A 97 -8.84 9.47 8.31
CA GLN A 97 -8.74 8.55 9.46
C GLN A 97 -7.47 8.84 10.25
N THR A 98 -7.55 8.70 11.56
CA THR A 98 -6.35 8.59 12.40
C THR A 98 -5.57 7.31 12.06
N GLU A 99 -4.29 7.26 12.38
CA GLU A 99 -3.50 6.05 12.14
C GLU A 99 -4.11 4.80 12.81
N SER A 100 -4.67 4.94 14.02
CA SER A 100 -5.28 3.81 14.74
C SER A 100 -6.53 3.29 14.02
N GLN A 101 -7.37 4.19 13.52
CA GLN A 101 -8.54 3.83 12.72
C GLN A 101 -8.12 3.16 11.41
N LEU A 102 -7.10 3.70 10.74
CA LEU A 102 -6.59 3.13 9.50
C LEU A 102 -6.00 1.73 9.71
N ARG A 103 -5.25 1.52 10.81
CA ARG A 103 -4.77 0.19 11.22
C ARG A 103 -5.91 -0.80 11.47
N ASN A 104 -7.01 -0.35 12.06
CA ASN A 104 -8.20 -1.19 12.22
C ASN A 104 -8.79 -1.60 10.86
N LEU A 105 -8.90 -0.66 9.92
CA LEU A 105 -9.38 -0.94 8.56
C LEU A 105 -8.48 -1.95 7.84
N TYR A 106 -7.15 -1.78 7.88
CA TYR A 106 -6.22 -2.76 7.33
C TYR A 106 -6.38 -4.14 7.97
N SER A 107 -6.58 -4.21 9.30
CA SER A 107 -6.73 -5.49 9.99
C SER A 107 -7.94 -6.29 9.51
N ARG A 108 -9.01 -5.62 9.08
CA ARG A 108 -10.27 -6.26 8.65
C ARG A 108 -10.35 -6.49 7.15
N ALA A 109 -9.75 -5.64 6.32
CA ALA A 109 -9.80 -5.78 4.86
C ALA A 109 -9.09 -7.07 4.37
N ALA A 110 -9.73 -7.82 3.47
CA ALA A 110 -9.11 -8.98 2.82
C ALA A 110 -8.09 -8.56 1.76
N VAL A 111 -8.44 -7.53 0.98
CA VAL A 111 -7.62 -7.04 -0.14
C VAL A 111 -7.30 -5.57 0.07
N TYR A 112 -6.08 -5.17 -0.28
CA TYR A 112 -5.69 -3.78 -0.45
C TYR A 112 -5.38 -3.48 -1.91
N ALA A 113 -6.06 -2.48 -2.47
CA ALA A 113 -5.86 -2.04 -3.85
C ALA A 113 -4.89 -0.85 -3.90
N ALA A 114 -3.66 -1.13 -4.31
CA ALA A 114 -2.60 -0.15 -4.51
C ALA A 114 -2.66 0.40 -5.94
N THR A 115 -3.57 1.36 -6.18
CA THR A 115 -3.90 1.85 -7.53
C THR A 115 -2.99 2.99 -8.03
N ALA A 116 -2.00 3.41 -7.25
CA ALA A 116 -1.17 4.56 -7.60
C ALA A 116 -0.45 4.39 -8.95
N ARG A 117 -0.44 5.44 -9.78
CA ARG A 117 0.33 5.51 -11.04
C ARG A 117 1.82 5.64 -10.81
N TYR A 118 2.17 6.30 -9.71
CA TYR A 118 3.52 6.55 -9.28
C TYR A 118 3.53 6.48 -7.76
N GLU A 119 4.35 5.59 -7.23
CA GLU A 119 4.48 5.40 -5.78
C GLU A 119 5.94 5.04 -5.47
N PRO A 120 6.71 5.94 -4.84
CA PRO A 120 8.12 5.70 -4.53
C PRO A 120 8.35 4.44 -3.68
N PHE A 121 7.48 4.17 -2.71
CA PHE A 121 7.66 3.02 -1.83
C PHE A 121 6.35 2.32 -1.49
N GLY A 122 5.29 3.09 -1.23
CA GLY A 122 3.99 2.54 -0.87
C GLY A 122 3.95 2.15 0.60
N MET A 123 3.97 3.16 1.49
CA MET A 123 3.79 2.93 2.91
C MET A 123 2.42 2.31 3.21
N GLU A 124 1.38 2.72 2.49
CA GLU A 124 0.02 2.20 2.70
C GLU A 124 -0.11 0.72 2.29
N PRO A 125 0.38 0.27 1.10
CA PRO A 125 0.53 -1.16 0.79
C PRO A 125 1.34 -1.94 1.83
N LEU A 126 2.44 -1.36 2.35
CA LEU A 126 3.25 -2.01 3.40
C LEU A 126 2.44 -2.26 4.68
N GLU A 127 1.71 -1.25 5.14
CA GLU A 127 0.87 -1.32 6.33
C GLU A 127 -0.29 -2.32 6.16
N ALA A 128 -0.89 -2.36 4.98
CA ALA A 128 -1.90 -3.35 4.62
C ALA A 128 -1.32 -4.78 4.61
N ALA A 129 -0.14 -4.98 4.02
CA ALA A 129 0.54 -6.27 4.01
C ALA A 129 0.91 -6.74 5.42
N LEU A 130 1.41 -5.86 6.29
CA LEU A 130 1.66 -6.16 7.71
C LEU A 130 0.38 -6.54 8.48
N SER A 131 -0.78 -6.07 8.00
CA SER A 131 -2.09 -6.47 8.50
C SER A 131 -2.67 -7.69 7.77
N ARG A 132 -1.88 -8.36 6.92
CA ARG A 132 -2.25 -9.55 6.15
C ARG A 132 -3.39 -9.32 5.15
N CYS A 133 -3.38 -8.18 4.46
CA CYS A 133 -4.17 -8.01 3.24
C CYS A 133 -3.45 -8.64 2.05
N ALA A 134 -4.18 -9.25 1.12
CA ALA A 134 -3.66 -9.51 -0.22
C ALA A 134 -3.47 -8.18 -0.95
N ILE A 135 -2.33 -8.01 -1.63
CA ILE A 135 -2.02 -6.77 -2.35
C ILE A 135 -2.38 -6.95 -3.83
N VAL A 136 -3.28 -6.10 -4.32
CA VAL A 136 -3.55 -5.92 -5.75
C VAL A 136 -2.94 -4.58 -6.16
N ALA A 137 -1.89 -4.61 -6.97
CA ALA A 137 -1.07 -3.44 -7.28
C ALA A 137 -1.12 -3.07 -8.77
N ASN A 138 -1.00 -1.77 -9.04
CA ASN A 138 -0.79 -1.29 -10.40
C ASN A 138 0.52 -1.86 -10.94
N ASP A 139 0.55 -2.35 -12.19
CA ASP A 139 1.80 -2.87 -12.76
C ASP A 139 2.77 -1.74 -13.13
N ILE A 140 3.52 -1.29 -12.12
CA ILE A 140 4.53 -0.22 -12.22
C ILE A 140 5.87 -0.67 -11.64
N PRO A 141 7.01 -0.12 -12.12
CA PRO A 141 8.33 -0.58 -11.70
C PRO A 141 8.58 -0.54 -10.19
N SER A 142 8.06 0.46 -9.48
CA SER A 142 8.25 0.57 -8.03
C SER A 142 7.49 -0.52 -7.26
N PHE A 143 6.26 -0.86 -7.65
CA PHE A 143 5.56 -1.99 -7.04
C PHE A 143 6.16 -3.34 -7.43
N ARG A 144 6.78 -3.47 -8.62
CA ARG A 144 7.54 -4.68 -8.98
C ARG A 144 8.80 -4.85 -8.13
N GLU A 145 9.52 -3.77 -7.85
CA GLU A 145 10.67 -3.79 -6.93
C GLU A 145 10.25 -4.12 -5.49
N ILE A 146 9.18 -3.49 -5.00
CA ILE A 146 8.72 -3.67 -3.62
C ILE A 146 7.99 -4.99 -3.41
N TRP A 147 7.24 -5.53 -4.37
CA TRP A 147 6.41 -6.71 -4.14
C TRP A 147 6.82 -7.95 -4.94
N GLY A 148 7.57 -7.83 -6.05
CA GLY A 148 7.99 -8.99 -6.85
C GLY A 148 6.81 -9.88 -7.24
N ASP A 149 6.82 -11.14 -6.81
CA ASP A 149 5.75 -12.11 -7.05
C ASP A 149 4.78 -12.27 -5.85
N ASP A 150 4.96 -11.44 -4.82
CA ASP A 150 4.19 -11.49 -3.56
C ASP A 150 2.90 -10.63 -3.61
N ALA A 151 2.60 -10.02 -4.77
CA ALA A 151 1.38 -9.28 -5.05
C ALA A 151 0.75 -9.74 -6.38
N ILE A 152 -0.54 -9.45 -6.55
CA ILE A 152 -1.24 -9.58 -7.82
C ILE A 152 -1.20 -8.23 -8.52
N TYR A 153 -0.96 -8.24 -9.82
CA TYR A 153 -0.87 -7.02 -10.62
C TYR A 153 -2.02 -6.92 -11.59
N PHE A 154 -2.59 -5.72 -11.69
CA PHE A 154 -3.50 -5.37 -12.78
C PHE A 154 -2.78 -4.53 -13.83
N SER A 155 -3.28 -4.57 -15.07
CA SER A 155 -2.69 -3.85 -16.19
C SER A 155 -2.60 -2.36 -15.90
N THR A 156 -1.51 -1.72 -16.33
CA THR A 156 -1.15 -0.37 -15.87
C THR A 156 -2.29 0.64 -16.09
N ASN A 157 -2.82 1.20 -15.00
CA ASN A 157 -3.93 2.17 -14.99
C ASN A 157 -5.26 1.67 -15.60
N ASP A 158 -5.50 0.36 -15.65
CA ASP A 158 -6.68 -0.23 -16.27
C ASP A 158 -7.70 -0.72 -15.23
N ALA A 159 -8.86 -0.07 -15.19
CA ALA A 159 -9.90 -0.37 -14.21
C ALA A 159 -10.57 -1.74 -14.42
N ALA A 160 -10.65 -2.21 -15.68
CA ALA A 160 -11.26 -3.50 -15.99
C ALA A 160 -10.39 -4.66 -15.47
N SER A 161 -9.07 -4.59 -15.70
CA SER A 161 -8.09 -5.53 -15.18
C SER A 161 -8.01 -5.49 -13.66
N LEU A 162 -8.14 -4.30 -13.03
CA LEU A 162 -8.26 -4.18 -11.58
C LEU A 162 -9.49 -4.93 -11.05
N ALA A 163 -10.65 -4.73 -11.69
CA ALA A 163 -11.86 -5.45 -11.33
C ALA A 163 -11.73 -6.96 -11.52
N GLY A 164 -11.07 -7.40 -12.60
CA GLY A 164 -10.72 -8.81 -12.84
C GLY A 164 -9.86 -9.39 -11.72
N ALA A 165 -8.77 -8.72 -11.35
CA ALA A 165 -7.87 -9.17 -10.28
C ALA A 165 -8.58 -9.29 -8.92
N ILE A 166 -9.47 -8.35 -8.59
CA ILE A 166 -10.29 -8.40 -7.37
C ILE A 166 -11.27 -9.57 -7.43
N ARG A 167 -11.89 -9.81 -8.59
CA ARG A 167 -12.85 -10.91 -8.79
C ARG A 167 -12.17 -12.27 -8.62
N ASP A 168 -11.02 -12.47 -9.24
CA ASP A 168 -10.21 -13.69 -9.10
C ASP A 168 -9.92 -14.01 -7.62
N LEU A 169 -9.60 -12.99 -6.82
CA LEU A 169 -9.36 -13.17 -5.39
C LEU A 169 -10.61 -13.44 -4.58
N SER A 170 -11.75 -12.93 -5.02
CA SER A 170 -13.04 -13.15 -4.34
C SER A 170 -13.59 -14.55 -4.60
N GLU A 171 -13.37 -15.09 -5.81
CA GLU A 171 -13.83 -16.41 -6.22
C GLU A 171 -12.93 -17.53 -5.66
N ASP A 172 -11.63 -17.24 -5.47
CA ASP A 172 -10.66 -18.16 -4.88
C ASP A 172 -10.11 -17.63 -3.53
N ARG A 173 -10.82 -17.99 -2.45
CA ARG A 173 -10.42 -17.64 -1.08
C ARG A 173 -9.06 -18.22 -0.68
N GLU A 174 -8.66 -19.36 -1.23
CA GLU A 174 -7.36 -19.95 -0.94
C GLU A 174 -6.24 -19.13 -1.59
N LYS A 175 -6.39 -18.75 -2.86
CA LYS A 175 -5.48 -17.83 -3.56
C LYS A 175 -5.36 -16.51 -2.82
N CYS A 176 -6.47 -15.91 -2.37
CA CYS A 176 -6.46 -14.69 -1.56
C CYS A 176 -5.62 -14.86 -0.28
N ARG A 177 -5.84 -15.96 0.45
CA ARG A 177 -5.06 -16.28 1.66
C ARG A 177 -3.57 -16.48 1.37
N ILE A 178 -3.22 -17.15 0.27
CA ILE A 178 -1.83 -17.37 -0.15
C ILE A 178 -1.13 -16.03 -0.42
N TYR A 179 -1.73 -15.16 -1.23
CA TYR A 179 -1.14 -13.85 -1.54
C TYR A 179 -1.09 -12.92 -0.32
N ALA A 180 -2.10 -12.96 0.56
CA ALA A 180 -2.06 -12.24 1.82
C ALA A 180 -0.89 -12.68 2.73
N ASN A 181 -0.63 -14.00 2.80
CA ASN A 181 0.50 -14.53 3.56
C ASN A 181 1.85 -14.18 2.92
N ARG A 182 1.96 -14.25 1.59
CA ARG A 182 3.18 -13.85 0.85
C ARG A 182 3.52 -12.38 1.10
N ALA A 183 2.55 -11.49 0.90
CA ALA A 183 2.71 -10.06 1.16
C ALA A 183 3.11 -9.79 2.62
N TYR A 184 2.43 -10.44 3.59
CA TYR A 184 2.76 -10.32 5.00
C TYR A 184 4.19 -10.77 5.33
N GLN A 185 4.61 -11.94 4.85
CA GLN A 185 5.96 -12.47 5.08
C GLN A 185 7.01 -11.55 4.48
N ARG A 186 6.81 -11.11 3.23
CA ARG A 186 7.71 -10.17 2.56
C ARG A 186 7.83 -8.87 3.34
N ALA A 187 6.71 -8.25 3.71
CA ALA A 187 6.66 -7.02 4.48
C ALA A 187 7.43 -7.14 5.81
N ARG A 188 7.17 -8.22 6.55
CA ARG A 188 7.81 -8.49 7.84
C ARG A 188 9.31 -8.71 7.70
N ASP A 189 9.75 -9.44 6.69
CA ASP A 189 11.14 -9.91 6.59
C ASP A 189 12.04 -8.88 5.87
N ARG A 190 11.50 -8.11 4.92
CA ARG A 190 12.25 -7.14 4.09
C ARG A 190 12.04 -5.67 4.47
N TYR A 191 10.86 -5.30 4.96
CA TYR A 191 10.44 -3.90 5.12
C TYR A 191 10.03 -3.58 6.56
N ASN A 192 10.78 -4.11 7.53
CA ASN A 192 10.60 -3.79 8.94
C ASN A 192 11.57 -2.69 9.41
N HIS A 193 11.13 -1.92 10.40
CA HIS A 193 11.89 -0.79 10.94
C HIS A 193 13.27 -1.16 11.50
N LYS A 194 13.42 -2.37 12.07
CA LYS A 194 14.70 -2.82 12.64
C LYS A 194 15.75 -2.98 11.55
N ARG A 195 15.40 -3.64 10.46
CA ARG A 195 16.29 -3.79 9.30
C ARG A 195 16.66 -2.44 8.70
N MET A 196 15.68 -1.55 8.52
CA MET A 196 15.92 -0.18 8.05
C MET A 196 16.94 0.55 8.95
N LEU A 197 16.74 0.48 10.28
CA LEU A 197 17.65 1.09 11.26
C LEU A 197 19.06 0.49 11.19
N ASP A 198 19.17 -0.84 11.14
CA ASP A 198 20.45 -1.55 11.05
C ASP A 198 21.23 -1.15 9.78
N GLU A 199 20.54 -1.01 8.64
CA GLU A 199 21.13 -0.57 7.38
C GLU A 199 21.61 0.89 7.44
N TYR A 200 20.84 1.80 8.07
CA TYR A 200 21.27 3.18 8.31
C TYR A 200 22.47 3.27 9.26
N LEU A 201 22.45 2.53 10.38
CA LEU A 201 23.56 2.52 11.34
C LEU A 201 24.84 2.00 10.69
N HIS A 202 24.73 0.95 9.89
CA HIS A 202 25.87 0.42 9.15
C HIS A 202 26.37 1.40 8.08
N LEU A 203 25.47 2.12 7.38
CA LEU A 203 25.86 3.21 6.48
C LEU A 203 26.64 4.30 7.24
N TYR A 204 26.14 4.80 8.36
CA TYR A 204 26.83 5.83 9.15
C TYR A 204 28.22 5.37 9.63
N ARG A 205 28.33 4.14 10.13
CA ARG A 205 29.64 3.56 10.51
C ARG A 205 30.60 3.49 9.33
N SER A 206 30.11 3.12 8.15
CA SER A 206 30.94 3.03 6.94
C SER A 206 31.46 4.39 6.46
N LEU A 207 30.67 5.45 6.65
CA LEU A 207 31.06 6.81 6.27
C LEU A 207 32.13 7.37 7.22
N ILE A 208 31.95 7.19 8.53
CA ILE A 208 32.93 7.62 9.55
C ILE A 208 34.27 6.88 9.36
N ALA A 209 34.24 5.56 9.14
CA ALA A 209 35.45 4.78 8.93
C ALA A 209 36.21 5.18 7.64
N ALA A 210 35.47 5.56 6.58
CA ALA A 210 36.07 6.00 5.33
C ALA A 210 36.74 7.38 5.43
N GLU A 211 36.24 8.27 6.29
CA GLU A 211 36.89 9.57 6.57
C GLU A 211 38.21 9.37 7.33
N TRP A 212 38.26 8.47 8.30
CA TRP A 212 39.49 8.20 9.06
C TRP A 212 40.55 7.42 8.26
N ALA A 213 40.16 6.67 7.23
CA ALA A 213 41.11 6.02 6.33
C ALA A 213 41.67 6.97 5.26
N ALA A 214 41.06 8.14 5.07
CA ALA A 214 41.47 9.15 4.10
C ALA A 214 42.17 10.37 4.73
N ALA A 215 42.26 10.42 6.06
CA ALA A 215 42.98 11.41 6.86
C ALA A 215 44.33 10.85 7.33
#